data_AF-A0A940G809-F1
#
_entry.id   AF-A0A940G809-F1
#
_cell.length_a   1.000
_cell.length_b   1.000
_cell.length_c   1.000
_cell.angle_alpha   90.00
_cell.angle_beta   90.00
_cell.angle_gamma   90.00
#
_symmetry.space_group_name_H-M   'P 1'
#
loop_
_entity.id
_entity.type
_entity.pdbx_description
1 polymer ?
#
loop_
_entity_poly.entity_id
_entity_poly.type
_entity_poly.pdbx_seq_one_letter_code
_entity_poly.pdbx_strand_id
1 'polypeptide(L)'
;IVDVATLTGAARNAFGFRTTPVMGDAALTARLVAAAGRVGEDFWTVPLGPEWRPQLKSDVADLANVKMGATAGGMFIAGAFLQDFVGRVSDEEDAPRIPWAHLDIAGPANNEGGGYGYTAPGTTGVAVRALVALAADLAQGE
;
A
#
# COMPACT_ATOMS: atom_id res chain seq x y z
N ILE A 1 -3.01 10.69 -3.86
CA ILE A 1 -1.96 10.45 -2.84
C ILE A 1 -1.46 9.02 -3.01
N VAL A 2 -0.15 8.83 -2.99
CA VAL A 2 0.44 7.49 -2.88
C VAL A 2 1.37 7.52 -1.68
N ASP A 3 1.17 6.62 -0.73
CA ASP A 3 2.08 6.45 0.40
C ASP A 3 2.75 5.08 0.36
N VAL A 4 3.96 5.02 0.92
CA VAL A 4 4.83 3.84 0.86
C VAL A 4 5.43 3.62 2.23
N ALA A 5 5.27 2.41 2.78
CA ALA A 5 5.82 2.07 4.08
C ALA A 5 6.19 0.59 4.18
N THR A 6 7.23 0.29 4.96
CA THR A 6 7.49 -1.06 5.45
C THR A 6 6.59 -1.35 6.64
N LEU A 7 5.28 -1.48 6.41
CA LEU A 7 4.28 -1.29 7.45
C LEU A 7 3.97 -2.56 8.24
N THR A 8 3.71 -3.70 7.57
CA THR A 8 3.20 -4.88 8.26
C THR A 8 3.99 -6.16 8.00
N GLY A 9 4.28 -6.90 9.07
CA GLY A 9 4.72 -8.28 8.96
C GLY A 9 3.66 -9.20 8.32
N ALA A 10 2.38 -8.82 8.39
CA ALA A 10 1.29 -9.54 7.75
C ALA A 10 1.40 -9.53 6.21
N ALA A 11 1.76 -8.39 5.61
CA ALA A 11 2.03 -8.29 4.18
C ALA A 11 3.20 -9.21 3.78
N ARG A 12 4.32 -9.16 4.54
CA ARG A 12 5.46 -10.08 4.35
C ARG A 12 5.06 -11.54 4.43
N ASN A 13 4.21 -11.92 5.39
CA ASN A 13 3.78 -13.30 5.54
C ASN A 13 2.88 -13.78 4.40
N ALA A 14 2.01 -12.91 3.86
CA ALA A 14 1.09 -13.25 2.79
C ALA A 14 1.73 -13.23 1.39
N PHE A 15 2.58 -12.24 1.11
CA PHE A 15 3.16 -11.97 -0.21
C PHE A 15 4.66 -12.31 -0.32
N GLY A 16 5.28 -12.71 0.79
CA GLY A 16 6.71 -13.01 0.83
C GLY A 16 7.57 -11.77 0.67
N PHE A 17 8.66 -11.91 -0.07
CA PHE A 17 9.78 -10.95 -0.12
C PHE A 17 9.95 -10.24 -1.47
N ARG A 18 9.02 -10.43 -2.40
CA ARG A 18 9.19 -9.95 -3.78
C ARG A 18 7.99 -9.20 -4.31
N THR A 19 6.80 -9.44 -3.76
CA THR A 19 5.56 -8.84 -4.21
C THR A 19 5.10 -7.78 -3.21
N THR A 20 4.79 -6.57 -3.70
CA THR A 20 4.23 -5.47 -2.90
C THR A 20 2.71 -5.49 -3.00
N PRO A 21 1.97 -5.76 -1.92
CA PRO A 21 0.53 -5.53 -1.91
C PRO A 21 0.21 -4.03 -1.95
N VAL A 22 -0.76 -3.68 -2.79
CA VAL A 22 -1.24 -2.31 -3.01
C VAL A 22 -2.72 -2.24 -2.65
N MET A 23 -3.08 -1.36 -1.73
CA MET A 23 -4.46 -1.16 -1.27
C MET A 23 -4.92 0.26 -1.58
N GLY A 24 -6.21 0.47 -1.82
CA GLY A 24 -6.80 1.80 -2.04
C GLY A 24 -7.76 1.84 -3.22
N ASP A 25 -7.87 3.00 -3.87
CA ASP A 25 -8.82 3.22 -4.95
C ASP A 25 -8.50 2.38 -6.20
N ALA A 26 -9.51 1.70 -6.75
CA ALA A 26 -9.33 0.71 -7.82
C ALA A 26 -8.61 1.28 -9.06
N ALA A 27 -8.95 2.50 -9.49
CA ALA A 27 -8.32 3.13 -10.65
C ALA A 27 -6.84 3.46 -10.41
N LEU A 28 -6.50 3.98 -9.23
CA LEU A 28 -5.12 4.37 -8.90
C LEU A 28 -4.24 3.14 -8.68
N THR A 29 -4.75 2.14 -7.95
CA THR A 29 -4.02 0.88 -7.73
C THR A 29 -3.78 0.13 -9.04
N ALA A 30 -4.74 0.09 -9.96
CA ALA A 30 -4.56 -0.51 -11.28
C ALA A 30 -3.45 0.18 -12.09
N ARG A 31 -3.41 1.52 -12.09
CA ARG A 31 -2.34 2.29 -12.76
C ARG A 31 -0.97 2.03 -12.14
N LEU A 32 -0.88 1.99 -10.81
CA LEU A 32 0.34 1.64 -10.08
C LEU A 32 0.86 0.25 -10.44
N VAL A 33 -0.02 -0.77 -10.42
CA VAL A 33 0.36 -2.15 -10.76
C VAL A 33 0.82 -2.25 -12.22
N ALA A 34 0.14 -1.57 -13.14
CA ALA A 34 0.57 -1.51 -14.54
C ALA A 34 1.94 -0.84 -14.69
N ALA A 35 2.18 0.29 -14.02
CA ALA A 35 3.46 1.00 -14.04
C ALA A 35 4.59 0.13 -13.45
N ALA A 36 4.34 -0.53 -12.32
CA ALA A 36 5.26 -1.46 -11.68
C ALA A 36 5.66 -2.60 -12.62
N GLY A 37 4.67 -3.21 -13.28
CA GLY A 37 4.89 -4.28 -14.26
C GLY A 37 5.83 -3.87 -15.40
N ARG A 38 5.72 -2.62 -15.91
CA ARG A 38 6.61 -2.11 -16.97
C ARG A 38 8.06 -1.92 -16.52
N VAL A 39 8.30 -1.68 -15.23
CA VAL A 39 9.63 -1.50 -14.66
C VAL A 39 10.17 -2.75 -13.95
N GLY A 40 9.46 -3.87 -14.03
CA GLY A 40 9.86 -5.15 -13.46
C GLY A 40 9.64 -5.27 -11.95
N GLU A 41 8.83 -4.41 -11.34
CA GLU A 41 8.44 -4.53 -9.94
C GLU A 41 7.10 -5.27 -9.84
N ASP A 42 7.04 -6.27 -8.96
CA ASP A 42 5.87 -7.12 -8.81
C ASP A 42 4.93 -6.53 -7.75
N PHE A 43 3.87 -5.86 -8.20
CA PHE A 43 2.87 -5.25 -7.34
C PHE A 43 1.55 -5.98 -7.53
N TRP A 44 0.79 -6.13 -6.44
CA TRP A 44 -0.49 -6.84 -6.47
C TRP A 44 -1.59 -6.04 -5.79
N THR A 45 -2.69 -5.78 -6.49
CA THR A 45 -3.84 -5.10 -5.89
C THR A 45 -4.55 -6.02 -4.90
N VAL A 46 -4.76 -5.50 -3.71
CA VAL A 46 -5.48 -6.17 -2.63
C VAL A 46 -6.75 -5.37 -2.31
N PRO A 47 -7.93 -6.01 -2.25
CA PRO A 47 -9.17 -5.31 -1.92
C PRO A 47 -9.16 -4.81 -0.47
N LEU A 48 -9.49 -3.54 -0.25
CA LEU A 48 -9.71 -2.97 1.07
C LEU A 48 -11.20 -2.73 1.28
N GLY A 49 -11.87 -3.70 1.90
CA GLY A 49 -13.30 -3.64 2.16
C GLY A 49 -13.67 -2.90 3.46
N PRO A 50 -14.93 -2.48 3.62
CA PRO A 50 -15.40 -1.76 4.81
C PRO A 50 -15.38 -2.61 6.09
N GLU A 51 -15.29 -3.94 5.98
CA GLU A 51 -15.30 -4.88 7.11
C GLU A 51 -14.09 -4.76 8.04
N TRP A 52 -13.00 -4.11 7.61
CA TRP A 52 -11.80 -3.92 8.40
C TRP A 52 -11.91 -2.74 9.37
N ARG A 53 -12.71 -1.72 9.03
CA ARG A 53 -12.86 -0.50 9.84
C ARG A 53 -13.38 -0.76 11.26
N PRO A 54 -14.37 -1.66 11.51
CA PRO A 54 -14.81 -2.02 12.86
C PRO A 54 -13.71 -2.61 13.74
N GLN A 55 -12.65 -3.20 13.17
CA GLN A 55 -11.54 -3.76 13.94
C GLN A 55 -10.73 -2.68 14.66
N LEU A 56 -10.79 -1.44 14.18
CA LEU A 56 -10.07 -0.28 14.73
C LEU A 56 -10.83 0.43 15.87
N LYS A 57 -12.01 -0.06 16.26
CA LYS A 57 -12.75 0.53 17.39
C LYS A 57 -11.89 0.49 18.66
N SER A 58 -11.73 1.65 19.28
CA SER A 58 -11.12 1.83 20.60
C SER A 58 -12.20 2.13 21.65
N ASP A 59 -11.93 1.75 22.90
CA ASP A 59 -12.82 2.03 24.04
C ASP A 59 -12.54 3.42 24.67
N VAL A 60 -11.44 4.07 24.27
CA VAL A 60 -10.95 5.31 24.89
C VAL A 60 -10.72 6.44 23.87
N ALA A 61 -10.38 6.10 22.63
CA ALA A 61 -10.07 7.07 21.57
C ALA A 61 -10.95 6.83 20.34
N ASP A 62 -10.85 7.70 19.34
CA ASP A 62 -11.58 7.53 18.07
C ASP A 62 -11.17 6.25 17.33
N LEU A 63 -9.88 5.89 17.44
CA LEU A 63 -9.26 4.77 16.76
C LEU A 63 -8.22 4.08 17.64
N ALA A 64 -8.16 2.76 17.54
CA ALA A 64 -7.04 1.95 17.99
C ALA A 64 -6.12 1.68 16.79
N ASN A 65 -4.80 1.84 16.96
CA ASN A 65 -3.83 1.47 15.92
C ASN A 65 -3.76 -0.06 15.72
N VAL A 66 -3.97 -0.83 16.79
CA VAL A 66 -4.06 -2.29 16.76
C VAL A 66 -4.78 -2.78 18.02
N LYS A 67 -5.47 -3.92 17.93
CA LYS A 67 -5.95 -4.66 19.12
C LYS A 67 -4.91 -5.69 19.52
N MET A 68 -4.47 -5.64 20.78
CA MET A 68 -3.50 -6.60 21.31
C MET A 68 -4.01 -8.04 21.12
N GLY A 69 -3.17 -8.90 20.52
CA GLY A 69 -3.50 -10.29 20.23
C GLY A 69 -4.27 -10.54 18.93
N ALA A 70 -4.74 -9.50 18.22
CA ALA A 70 -5.34 -9.66 16.90
C ALA A 70 -4.23 -9.82 15.84
N THR A 71 -4.05 -11.04 15.34
CA THR A 71 -3.03 -11.37 14.31
C THR A 71 -3.62 -11.51 12.91
N ALA A 72 -4.92 -11.72 12.80
CA ALA A 72 -5.61 -11.92 11.54
C ALA A 72 -5.78 -10.59 10.78
N GLY A 73 -5.39 -10.57 9.51
CA GLY A 73 -5.66 -9.44 8.61
C GLY A 73 -4.90 -8.15 8.93
N GLY A 74 -3.75 -8.22 9.63
CA GLY A 74 -3.01 -7.04 10.06
C GLY A 74 -2.70 -6.02 8.96
N MET A 75 -2.41 -6.49 7.73
CA MET A 75 -2.22 -5.63 6.55
C MET A 75 -3.49 -4.81 6.24
N PHE A 76 -4.66 -5.45 6.22
CA PHE A 76 -5.93 -4.78 5.93
C PHE A 76 -6.35 -3.83 7.05
N ILE A 77 -6.12 -4.22 8.31
CA ILE A 77 -6.39 -3.36 9.48
C ILE A 77 -5.53 -2.10 9.40
N ALA A 78 -4.24 -2.23 9.07
CA ALA A 78 -3.34 -1.10 8.88
C ALA A 78 -3.77 -0.22 7.69
N GLY A 79 -4.13 -0.83 6.56
CA GLY A 79 -4.66 -0.10 5.40
C GLY A 79 -5.95 0.68 5.73
N ALA A 80 -6.89 0.06 6.45
CA ALA A 80 -8.11 0.73 6.91
C ALA A 80 -7.81 1.88 7.87
N PHE A 81 -6.80 1.72 8.74
CA PHE A 81 -6.36 2.78 9.64
C PHE A 81 -5.85 3.98 8.85
N LEU A 82 -4.99 3.77 7.84
CA LEU A 82 -4.48 4.85 7.00
C LEU A 82 -5.58 5.55 6.19
N GLN A 83 -6.57 4.78 5.68
CA GLN A 83 -7.67 5.31 4.89
C GLN A 83 -8.51 6.36 5.62
N ASP A 84 -8.64 6.24 6.95
CA ASP A 84 -9.38 7.21 7.78
C ASP A 84 -8.75 8.62 7.79
N PHE A 85 -7.46 8.72 7.48
CA PHE A 85 -6.73 10.00 7.43
C PHE A 85 -6.69 10.61 6.02
N VAL A 86 -7.26 9.93 5.02
CA VAL A 86 -7.33 10.46 3.65
C VAL A 86 -8.49 11.42 3.54
N GLY A 87 -8.17 12.72 3.44
CA GLY A 87 -9.13 13.80 3.35
C GLY A 87 -9.90 13.89 2.02
N ARG A 88 -10.61 15.00 1.83
CA ARG A 88 -11.38 15.33 0.62
C ARG A 88 -10.57 16.23 -0.32
N VAL A 89 -10.92 16.23 -1.60
CA VAL A 89 -10.23 17.02 -2.63
C VAL A 89 -10.43 18.54 -2.46
N SER A 90 -11.49 18.95 -1.77
CA SER A 90 -11.79 20.33 -1.39
C SER A 90 -12.55 20.34 -0.05
N ASP A 91 -12.74 21.54 0.51
CA ASP A 91 -13.55 21.77 1.73
C ASP A 91 -15.06 21.78 1.45
N GLU A 92 -15.49 21.55 0.20
CA GLU A 92 -16.89 21.46 -0.16
C GLU A 92 -17.54 20.21 0.48
N GLU A 93 -18.82 20.33 0.83
CA GLU A 93 -19.52 19.31 1.61
C GLU A 93 -19.61 17.96 0.86
N ASP A 94 -19.79 18.01 -0.46
CA ASP A 94 -19.93 16.87 -1.37
C ASP A 94 -18.60 16.48 -2.06
N ALA A 95 -17.49 17.09 -1.68
CA ALA A 95 -16.19 16.80 -2.27
C ALA A 95 -15.82 15.32 -2.08
N PRO A 96 -15.41 14.61 -3.15
CA PRO A 96 -14.96 13.23 -3.03
C PRO A 96 -13.68 13.14 -2.19
N ARG A 97 -13.44 11.96 -1.61
CA ARG A 97 -12.16 11.63 -0.99
C ARG A 97 -11.03 11.74 -2.02
N ILE A 98 -9.85 12.20 -1.59
CA ILE A 98 -8.65 12.24 -2.43
C ILE A 98 -8.31 10.79 -2.87
N PRO A 99 -8.15 10.51 -4.17
CA PRO A 99 -7.72 9.19 -4.62
C PRO A 99 -6.41 8.79 -3.94
N TRP A 100 -6.38 7.60 -3.36
CA TRP A 100 -5.32 7.14 -2.48
C TRP A 100 -4.94 5.68 -2.77
N ALA A 101 -3.63 5.42 -2.68
CA ALA A 101 -3.08 4.07 -2.71
C ALA A 101 -1.94 3.94 -1.70
N HIS A 102 -1.95 2.85 -0.95
CA HIS A 102 -0.91 2.46 -0.01
C HIS A 102 -0.13 1.27 -0.53
N LEU A 103 1.20 1.37 -0.49
CA LEU A 103 2.13 0.30 -0.82
C LEU A 103 2.79 -0.21 0.47
N ASP A 104 2.46 -1.44 0.88
CA ASP A 104 3.15 -2.10 1.99
C ASP A 104 4.37 -2.86 1.47
N ILE A 105 5.53 -2.23 1.56
CA ILE A 105 6.81 -2.76 1.04
C ILE A 105 7.59 -3.56 2.07
N ALA A 106 6.99 -3.95 3.21
CA ALA A 106 7.69 -4.63 4.30
C ALA A 106 8.44 -5.91 3.87
N GLY A 107 7.87 -6.66 2.93
CA GLY A 107 8.53 -7.82 2.33
C GLY A 107 9.68 -7.44 1.38
N PRO A 108 9.40 -6.74 0.28
CA PRO A 108 10.38 -6.52 -0.79
C PRO A 108 11.40 -5.41 -0.54
N ALA A 109 11.28 -4.59 0.50
CA ALA A 109 12.23 -3.51 0.80
C ALA A 109 13.67 -4.01 1.05
N ASN A 110 13.81 -5.24 1.54
CA ASN A 110 15.11 -5.86 1.82
C ASN A 110 15.14 -7.32 1.32
N ASN A 111 16.04 -7.60 0.38
CA ASN A 111 16.28 -8.96 -0.11
C ASN A 111 17.23 -9.70 0.84
N GLU A 112 16.66 -10.52 1.72
CA GLU A 112 17.41 -11.36 2.65
C GLU A 112 18.06 -12.60 1.98
N GLY A 113 17.72 -12.88 0.72
CA GLY A 113 18.23 -14.01 -0.05
C GLY A 113 19.40 -13.66 -0.99
N GLY A 114 19.70 -14.59 -1.91
CA GLY A 114 20.61 -14.33 -3.02
C GLY A 114 20.07 -13.31 -4.01
N GLY A 115 20.95 -12.77 -4.86
CA GLY A 115 20.56 -11.87 -5.94
C GLY A 115 19.67 -12.57 -6.97
N TYR A 116 18.74 -11.84 -7.57
CA TYR A 116 17.86 -12.33 -8.64
C TYR A 116 17.53 -11.20 -9.62
N GLY A 117 17.54 -11.49 -10.92
CA GLY A 117 17.36 -10.46 -11.95
C GLY A 117 18.38 -9.33 -11.77
N TYR A 118 17.89 -8.10 -11.61
CA TYR A 118 18.70 -6.91 -11.30
C TYR A 118 18.76 -6.59 -9.80
N THR A 119 18.12 -7.38 -8.93
CA THR A 119 18.04 -7.14 -7.49
C THR A 119 19.18 -7.85 -6.77
N ALA A 120 20.07 -7.07 -6.14
CA ALA A 120 21.14 -7.60 -5.30
C ALA A 120 20.61 -8.03 -3.90
N PRO A 121 21.40 -8.78 -3.10
CA PRO A 121 21.13 -8.95 -1.67
C PRO A 121 21.13 -7.60 -0.93
N GLY A 122 20.30 -7.46 0.09
CA GLY A 122 20.16 -6.24 0.90
C GLY A 122 19.05 -5.31 0.42
N THR A 123 19.20 -4.01 0.69
CA THR A 123 18.17 -3.00 0.40
C THR A 123 17.91 -2.88 -1.10
N THR A 124 16.65 -2.99 -1.51
CA THR A 124 16.28 -3.14 -2.93
C THR A 124 15.91 -1.83 -3.61
N GLY A 125 15.46 -0.82 -2.85
CA GLY A 125 14.88 0.40 -3.42
C GLY A 125 13.54 0.17 -4.14
N VAL A 126 12.82 -0.91 -3.81
CA VAL A 126 11.49 -1.21 -4.37
C VAL A 126 10.55 0.01 -4.28
N ALA A 127 9.66 0.12 -5.26
CA ALA A 127 8.73 1.24 -5.51
C ALA A 127 9.33 2.49 -6.15
N VAL A 128 10.64 2.72 -6.11
CA VAL A 128 11.22 3.94 -6.70
C VAL A 128 10.94 4.01 -8.20
N ARG A 129 11.20 2.94 -8.96
CA ARG A 129 10.98 2.95 -10.41
C ARG A 129 9.49 2.97 -10.75
N ALA A 130 8.65 2.26 -9.99
CA ALA A 130 7.21 2.26 -10.20
C ALA A 130 6.60 3.66 -9.98
N LEU A 131 7.04 4.37 -8.94
CA LEU A 131 6.59 5.75 -8.66
C LEU A 131 7.05 6.73 -9.73
N VAL A 132 8.29 6.62 -10.21
CA VAL A 132 8.79 7.46 -11.31
C VAL A 132 7.99 7.19 -12.59
N ALA A 133 7.72 5.93 -12.92
CA ALA A 133 6.91 5.57 -14.08
C ALA A 133 5.47 6.11 -13.96
N LEU A 134 4.82 5.94 -12.82
CA LEU A 134 3.48 6.49 -12.58
C LEU A 134 3.46 8.02 -12.73
N ALA A 135 4.45 8.72 -12.16
CA ALA A 135 4.53 10.18 -12.26
C ALA A 135 4.71 10.64 -13.72
N ALA A 136 5.48 9.90 -14.52
CA ALA A 136 5.65 10.17 -15.94
C ALA A 136 4.35 9.98 -16.73
N ASP A 137 3.59 8.91 -16.48
CA ASP A 137 2.28 8.66 -17.09
C ASP A 137 1.29 9.79 -16.74
N LEU A 138 1.20 10.14 -15.45
CA LEU A 138 0.34 11.20 -14.93
C LEU A 138 0.64 12.57 -15.58
N ALA A 139 1.92 12.88 -15.80
CA ALA A 139 2.33 14.13 -16.44
C ALA A 139 1.96 14.20 -17.93
N GLN A 140 1.77 13.05 -18.58
CA GLN A 140 1.37 12.95 -19.98
C GLN A 140 -0.16 12.85 -20.15
N GLY A 141 -0.91 12.76 -19.06
CA GLY A 141 -2.37 12.63 -19.07
C GLY A 141 -2.87 11.20 -19.28
N GLU A 142 -2.01 10.19 -19.09
CA GLU A 142 -2.33 8.76 -19.18
C GLU A 142 -2.62 8.17 -17.80
#